data_AF-A0A0F8YXV2-F1
#
_entry.id   AF-A0A0F8YXV2-F1
#
_cell.length_a   1.000
_cell.length_b   1.000
_cell.length_c   1.000
_cell.angle_alpha   90.00
_cell.angle_beta   90.00
_cell.angle_gamma   90.00
#
_symmetry.space_group_name_H-M   'P 1'
#
loop_
_entity.id
_entity.type
_entity.pdbx_description
1 polymer ?
#
loop_
_entity_poly.entity_id
_entity_poly.type
_entity_poly.pdbx_seq_one_letter_code
_entity_poly.pdbx_strand_id
1 'polypeptide(L)'
;MLSVASHYTNRNDEGRGKGWDTPQLWPLDPAEYNKMEQILDTLNKRDITVFPFAGFFGYMGSWPTDAKEQELYIKYTLARIGHYPNIILNLAGPEPFYREDEKYYKGALRMVDVKRLGQLIDSLDMHNHVLTFHHQKQAARYGDPLLYEPWYDMSTLQGPTTTDLETLYTGLMMNHPPYKACYAQETLWPGNKNHPDYTDDEIRKNMLTILFSGSTLNYADMEGNSSSGFSGSLDLIDADPGKHEIAKEVWDWFETIPFHKMTARHDMVSRTYCLAEEGVEYYVFPPVAGKKIGLFLNFPYKLESEWINVNNPEIIRKGDMVNQKTSFTAPDGGETWILLVSAPRP
;
A
#
# COMPACT_ATOMS: atom_id res chain seq x y z
N MET A 1 3.28 -2.28 -9.44
CA MET A 1 3.29 -3.48 -8.57
C MET A 1 1.96 -4.20 -8.71
N LEU A 2 1.96 -5.54 -8.75
CA LEU A 2 0.76 -6.37 -8.84
C LEU A 2 0.63 -7.23 -7.58
N SER A 3 -0.44 -7.03 -6.82
CA SER A 3 -0.77 -7.82 -5.63
C SER A 3 -1.53 -9.09 -6.00
N VAL A 4 -0.92 -10.26 -5.80
CA VAL A 4 -1.46 -11.55 -6.25
C VAL A 4 -1.89 -12.40 -5.06
N ALA A 5 -3.20 -12.61 -4.92
CA ALA A 5 -3.85 -13.35 -3.83
C ALA A 5 -3.26 -14.75 -3.59
N SER A 6 -3.03 -15.50 -4.68
CA SER A 6 -2.67 -16.92 -4.67
C SER A 6 -1.29 -17.16 -5.28
N HIS A 7 -0.32 -16.29 -5.00
CA HIS A 7 1.00 -16.37 -5.64
C HIS A 7 1.82 -17.59 -5.16
N TYR A 8 1.85 -17.84 -3.85
CA TYR A 8 2.57 -18.96 -3.23
C TYR A 8 1.65 -20.07 -2.70
N THR A 9 0.34 -19.87 -2.81
CA THR A 9 -0.64 -20.79 -2.25
C THR A 9 -1.70 -21.10 -3.28
N ASN A 10 -1.92 -22.40 -3.55
CA ASN A 10 -3.11 -22.84 -4.25
C ASN A 10 -4.28 -22.87 -3.26
N ARG A 11 -5.19 -21.91 -3.39
CA ARG A 11 -6.49 -21.93 -2.71
C ARG A 11 -7.47 -22.67 -3.61
N ASN A 12 -7.96 -23.81 -3.16
CA ASN A 12 -8.95 -24.59 -3.92
C ASN A 12 -10.38 -24.26 -3.47
N ASP A 13 -10.71 -22.98 -3.41
CA ASP A 13 -11.99 -22.47 -2.94
C ASP A 13 -12.82 -21.90 -4.10
N GLU A 14 -14.14 -22.09 -4.08
CA GLU A 14 -15.04 -21.57 -5.10
C GLU A 14 -14.99 -20.03 -5.14
N GLY A 15 -14.77 -19.46 -6.34
CA GLY A 15 -14.53 -18.02 -6.52
C GLY A 15 -13.18 -17.51 -5.98
N ARG A 16 -12.30 -18.41 -5.53
CA ARG A 16 -11.00 -18.11 -4.91
C ARG A 16 -9.95 -19.18 -5.23
N GLY A 17 -9.47 -19.21 -6.48
CA GLY A 17 -8.37 -20.10 -6.91
C GLY A 17 -8.78 -21.46 -7.44
N LYS A 18 -9.98 -21.96 -7.13
CA LYS A 18 -10.49 -23.22 -7.72
C LYS A 18 -10.57 -23.10 -9.24
N GLY A 19 -9.77 -23.93 -9.93
CA GLY A 19 -9.71 -23.96 -11.40
C GLY A 19 -8.74 -22.96 -12.04
N TRP A 20 -8.03 -22.14 -11.25
CA TRP A 20 -7.10 -21.12 -11.77
C TRP A 20 -5.69 -21.67 -12.08
N ASP A 21 -5.44 -22.96 -11.85
CA ASP A 21 -4.13 -23.62 -11.99
C ASP A 21 -2.98 -22.83 -11.33
N THR A 22 -3.26 -22.24 -10.16
CA THR A 22 -2.26 -21.50 -9.39
C THR A 22 -1.22 -22.44 -8.79
N PRO A 23 0.06 -22.03 -8.70
CA PRO A 23 1.13 -22.87 -8.16
C PRO A 23 0.81 -23.43 -6.77
N GLN A 24 1.03 -24.74 -6.60
CA GLN A 24 0.97 -25.41 -5.30
C GLN A 24 2.39 -25.69 -4.78
N LEU A 25 2.91 -24.78 -3.96
CA LEU A 25 4.32 -24.85 -3.52
C LEU A 25 4.58 -25.83 -2.36
N TRP A 26 3.52 -26.41 -1.77
CA TRP A 26 3.62 -27.45 -0.75
C TRP A 26 2.58 -28.58 -0.94
N PRO A 27 2.96 -29.87 -0.81
CA PRO A 27 4.33 -30.38 -0.63
C PRO A 27 5.26 -30.00 -1.80
N LEU A 28 6.57 -30.05 -1.57
CA LEU A 28 7.54 -29.58 -2.58
C LEU A 28 7.44 -30.40 -3.87
N ASP A 29 7.15 -29.72 -4.98
CA ASP A 29 7.15 -30.28 -6.32
C ASP A 29 7.85 -29.32 -7.29
N PRO A 30 9.04 -29.66 -7.85
CA PRO A 30 9.73 -28.80 -8.80
C PRO A 30 8.88 -28.30 -9.98
N ALA A 31 7.89 -29.08 -10.44
CA ALA A 31 7.03 -28.67 -11.55
C ALA A 31 6.14 -27.47 -11.18
N GLU A 32 5.64 -27.41 -9.95
CA GLU A 32 4.83 -26.28 -9.46
C GLU A 32 5.68 -25.00 -9.30
N TYR A 33 6.94 -25.13 -8.91
CA TYR A 33 7.86 -23.99 -8.88
C TYR A 33 8.20 -23.48 -10.29
N ASN A 34 8.31 -24.36 -11.29
CA ASN A 34 8.49 -23.93 -12.68
C ASN A 34 7.30 -23.08 -13.18
N LYS A 35 6.06 -23.41 -12.77
CA LYS A 35 4.88 -22.59 -13.09
C LYS A 35 4.99 -21.19 -12.49
N MET A 36 5.37 -21.10 -11.22
CA MET A 36 5.58 -19.83 -10.53
C MET A 36 6.69 -19.00 -11.21
N GLU A 37 7.81 -19.61 -11.56
CA GLU A 37 8.93 -18.95 -12.24
C GLU A 37 8.54 -18.38 -13.59
N GLN A 38 7.73 -19.10 -14.37
CA GLN A 38 7.20 -18.57 -15.63
C GLN A 38 6.33 -17.32 -15.44
N ILE A 39 5.54 -17.26 -14.36
CA ILE A 39 4.77 -16.07 -13.99
C ILE A 39 5.72 -14.93 -13.64
N LEU A 40 6.73 -15.19 -12.80
CA LEU A 40 7.71 -14.19 -12.40
C LEU A 40 8.52 -13.65 -13.59
N ASP A 41 9.00 -14.53 -14.48
CA ASP A 41 9.71 -14.17 -15.72
C ASP A 41 8.84 -13.25 -16.60
N THR A 42 7.56 -13.59 -16.74
CA THR A 42 6.62 -12.85 -17.58
C THR A 42 6.35 -11.46 -17.03
N LEU A 43 6.19 -11.34 -15.72
CA LEU A 43 5.96 -10.06 -15.05
C LEU A 43 7.24 -9.23 -14.99
N ASN A 44 8.40 -9.85 -14.80
CA ASN A 44 9.70 -9.19 -14.82
C ASN A 44 9.98 -8.56 -16.19
N LYS A 45 9.70 -9.27 -17.30
CA LYS A 45 9.82 -8.74 -18.67
C LYS A 45 8.91 -7.53 -18.96
N ARG A 46 7.95 -7.24 -18.08
CA ARG A 46 7.01 -6.13 -18.18
C ARG A 46 7.26 -5.06 -17.11
N ASP A 47 8.37 -5.17 -16.37
CA ASP A 47 8.72 -4.30 -15.25
C ASP A 47 7.65 -4.26 -14.16
N ILE A 48 6.99 -5.40 -13.91
CA ILE A 48 5.95 -5.53 -12.87
C ILE A 48 6.54 -6.26 -11.66
N THR A 49 6.68 -5.52 -10.55
CA THR A 49 6.95 -6.08 -9.22
C THR A 49 5.73 -6.85 -8.70
N VAL A 50 5.94 -8.04 -8.17
CA VAL A 50 4.94 -8.92 -7.59
C VAL A 50 4.90 -8.77 -6.08
N PHE A 51 3.70 -8.55 -5.55
CA PHE A 51 3.42 -8.63 -4.13
C PHE A 51 2.63 -9.91 -3.81
N PRO A 52 3.18 -10.88 -3.08
CA PRO A 52 2.49 -12.12 -2.70
C PRO A 52 1.53 -11.84 -1.54
N PHE A 53 0.28 -11.54 -1.85
CA PHE A 53 -0.76 -11.14 -0.88
C PHE A 53 -0.87 -12.06 0.35
N ALA A 54 -0.85 -13.37 0.11
CA ALA A 54 -0.98 -14.37 1.17
C ALA A 54 0.37 -14.72 1.83
N GLY A 55 1.48 -14.32 1.21
CA GLY A 55 2.82 -14.64 1.66
C GLY A 55 3.16 -16.13 1.64
N PHE A 56 4.27 -16.51 2.26
CA PHE A 56 4.69 -17.91 2.40
C PHE A 56 3.66 -18.75 3.15
N PHE A 57 3.06 -18.17 4.20
CA PHE A 57 2.12 -18.83 5.09
C PHE A 57 0.75 -18.15 5.02
N GLY A 58 0.01 -18.44 3.96
CA GLY A 58 -1.27 -17.79 3.67
C GLY A 58 -2.47 -18.37 4.40
N TYR A 59 -3.45 -17.51 4.66
CA TYR A 59 -4.78 -17.90 5.15
C TYR A 59 -5.37 -19.04 4.30
N MET A 60 -5.76 -20.13 4.95
CA MET A 60 -6.31 -21.35 4.33
C MET A 60 -5.42 -21.97 3.22
N GLY A 61 -4.11 -21.69 3.24
CA GLY A 61 -3.16 -22.21 2.25
C GLY A 61 -2.60 -23.61 2.58
N SER A 62 -2.03 -24.25 1.57
CA SER A 62 -1.22 -25.46 1.70
C SER A 62 0.24 -25.09 1.97
N TRP A 63 0.71 -25.35 3.19
CA TRP A 63 2.05 -25.04 3.69
C TRP A 63 2.31 -25.84 5.00
N PRO A 64 3.58 -26.10 5.37
CA PRO A 64 3.93 -26.98 6.50
C PRO A 64 3.78 -26.32 7.87
N THR A 65 3.38 -27.10 8.88
CA THR A 65 3.22 -26.62 10.27
C THR A 65 4.35 -27.04 11.20
N ASP A 66 5.11 -28.09 10.87
CA ASP A 66 6.31 -28.47 11.60
C ASP A 66 7.45 -27.49 11.33
N ALA A 67 8.21 -27.12 12.37
CA ALA A 67 9.24 -26.10 12.26
C ALA A 67 10.37 -26.47 11.27
N LYS A 68 10.74 -27.75 11.18
CA LYS A 68 11.78 -28.22 10.23
C LYS A 68 11.25 -28.22 8.80
N GLU A 69 9.98 -28.59 8.63
CA GLU A 69 9.34 -28.54 7.31
C GLU A 69 9.14 -27.09 6.83
N GLN A 70 8.81 -26.15 7.73
CA GLN A 70 8.78 -24.72 7.43
C GLN A 70 10.15 -24.21 6.97
N GLU A 71 11.23 -24.59 7.67
CA GLU A 71 12.58 -24.23 7.28
C GLU A 71 12.96 -24.80 5.91
N LEU A 72 12.63 -26.08 5.66
CA LEU A 72 12.86 -26.71 4.36
C LEU A 72 12.08 -26.00 3.25
N TYR A 73 10.81 -25.67 3.49
CA TYR A 73 9.96 -24.95 2.55
C TYR A 73 10.52 -23.56 2.22
N ILE A 74 10.92 -22.78 3.22
CA ILE A 74 11.54 -21.46 3.01
C ILE A 74 12.84 -21.59 2.22
N LYS A 75 13.76 -22.47 2.64
CA LYS A 75 15.05 -22.67 1.96
C LYS A 75 14.86 -23.06 0.51
N TYR A 76 13.97 -24.02 0.25
CA TYR A 76 13.70 -24.47 -1.10
C TYR A 76 13.08 -23.36 -1.94
N THR A 77 12.11 -22.63 -1.40
CA THR A 77 11.44 -21.54 -2.12
C THR A 77 12.41 -20.41 -2.45
N LEU A 78 13.18 -19.91 -1.48
CA LEU A 78 14.17 -18.86 -1.71
C LEU A 78 15.29 -19.30 -2.65
N ALA A 79 15.71 -20.57 -2.64
CA ALA A 79 16.68 -21.08 -3.61
C ALA A 79 16.15 -21.04 -5.06
N ARG A 80 14.82 -21.06 -5.25
CA ARG A 80 14.17 -21.02 -6.57
C ARG A 80 13.87 -19.57 -6.99
N ILE A 81 13.26 -18.77 -6.11
CA ILE A 81 12.78 -17.43 -6.46
C ILE A 81 13.63 -16.27 -5.96
N GLY A 82 14.56 -16.51 -5.03
CA GLY A 82 15.34 -15.46 -4.40
C GLY A 82 16.28 -14.73 -5.35
N HIS A 83 16.39 -15.12 -6.62
CA HIS A 83 17.16 -14.37 -7.63
C HIS A 83 16.29 -13.42 -8.48
N TYR A 84 14.98 -13.41 -8.29
CA TYR A 84 14.06 -12.60 -9.08
C TYR A 84 13.98 -11.16 -8.53
N PRO A 85 14.41 -10.13 -9.29
CA PRO A 85 14.45 -8.76 -8.78
C PRO A 85 13.07 -8.13 -8.60
N ASN A 86 12.03 -8.74 -9.17
CA ASN A 86 10.68 -8.20 -9.20
C ASN A 86 9.77 -8.83 -8.13
N ILE A 87 10.29 -9.29 -6.99
CA ILE A 87 9.48 -9.81 -5.89
C ILE A 87 9.61 -8.96 -4.62
N ILE A 88 8.50 -8.81 -3.92
CA ILE A 88 8.49 -8.49 -2.49
C ILE A 88 8.22 -9.80 -1.75
N LEU A 89 8.91 -10.03 -0.63
CA LEU A 89 8.64 -11.17 0.22
C LEU A 89 7.58 -10.79 1.26
N ASN A 90 6.56 -11.62 1.40
CA ASN A 90 5.57 -11.48 2.45
C ASN A 90 5.56 -12.76 3.28
N LEU A 91 5.78 -12.67 4.58
CA LEU A 91 5.84 -13.83 5.46
C LEU A 91 4.48 -14.52 5.52
N ALA A 92 3.41 -13.77 5.79
CA ALA A 92 2.07 -14.33 5.96
C ALA A 92 0.99 -13.30 5.67
N GLY A 93 -0.23 -13.79 5.39
CA GLY A 93 -1.38 -12.93 5.20
C GLY A 93 -2.63 -13.60 4.64
N PRO A 94 -3.78 -12.91 4.69
CA PRO A 94 -4.08 -11.73 5.51
C PRO A 94 -4.44 -12.09 6.96
N GLU A 95 -4.12 -11.20 7.92
CA GLU A 95 -4.59 -11.24 9.32
C GLU A 95 -4.25 -12.48 10.18
N PRO A 96 -3.00 -12.98 10.20
CA PRO A 96 -2.61 -14.13 11.03
C PRO A 96 -2.84 -13.94 12.55
N PHE A 97 -2.90 -12.71 13.06
CA PHE A 97 -3.16 -12.43 14.48
C PHE A 97 -4.63 -12.19 14.83
N TYR A 98 -5.51 -11.95 13.84
CA TYR A 98 -6.91 -11.59 14.12
C TYR A 98 -7.76 -12.82 14.48
N ARG A 99 -7.23 -14.00 14.21
CA ARG A 99 -7.94 -15.27 14.35
C ARG A 99 -7.01 -16.29 14.97
N GLU A 100 -6.77 -16.18 16.27
CA GLU A 100 -6.12 -17.25 17.08
C GLU A 100 -6.84 -18.62 16.95
N ASP A 101 -7.94 -18.69 16.21
CA ASP A 101 -8.55 -19.91 15.71
C ASP A 101 -7.56 -20.72 14.83
N GLU A 102 -7.16 -21.87 15.38
CA GLU A 102 -6.33 -22.88 14.75
C GLU A 102 -6.82 -23.27 13.34
N LYS A 103 -8.11 -23.10 13.02
CA LYS A 103 -8.66 -23.46 11.71
C LYS A 103 -8.03 -22.70 10.54
N TYR A 104 -7.61 -21.45 10.74
CA TYR A 104 -7.21 -20.58 9.63
C TYR A 104 -5.72 -20.57 9.35
N TYR A 105 -4.92 -20.69 10.42
CA TYR A 105 -3.46 -20.69 10.38
C TYR A 105 -2.84 -21.91 11.06
N LYS A 106 -3.61 -22.99 11.21
CA LYS A 106 -3.17 -24.30 11.72
C LYS A 106 -2.44 -24.24 13.06
N GLY A 107 -2.71 -23.21 13.86
CA GLY A 107 -2.00 -22.91 15.12
C GLY A 107 -0.50 -22.59 14.97
N ALA A 108 -0.01 -22.38 13.74
CA ALA A 108 1.42 -22.41 13.42
C ALA A 108 2.04 -21.02 13.11
N LEU A 109 1.30 -19.93 13.32
CA LEU A 109 1.76 -18.54 13.16
C LEU A 109 1.50 -17.68 14.39
N ARG A 110 1.90 -18.17 15.58
CA ARG A 110 1.94 -17.31 16.78
C ARG A 110 3.06 -16.28 16.63
N MET A 111 3.06 -15.24 17.46
CA MET A 111 4.09 -14.19 17.42
C MET A 111 5.53 -14.74 17.46
N VAL A 112 5.78 -15.79 18.27
CA VAL A 112 7.09 -16.45 18.32
C VAL A 112 7.48 -17.12 17.00
N ASP A 113 6.52 -17.71 16.30
CA ASP A 113 6.72 -18.33 15.00
C ASP A 113 6.96 -17.27 13.93
N VAL A 114 6.19 -16.18 13.94
CA VAL A 114 6.37 -15.05 13.03
C VAL A 114 7.78 -14.45 13.15
N LYS A 115 8.25 -14.16 14.36
CA LYS A 115 9.60 -13.60 14.56
C LYS A 115 10.69 -14.57 14.10
N ARG A 116 10.57 -15.86 14.45
CA ARG A 116 11.51 -16.90 14.01
C ARG A 116 11.56 -17.03 12.49
N LEU A 117 10.40 -17.09 11.84
CA LEU A 117 10.28 -17.27 10.39
C LEU A 117 10.75 -16.03 9.63
N GLY A 118 10.44 -14.82 10.13
CA GLY A 118 10.92 -13.57 9.54
C GLY A 118 12.44 -13.46 9.60
N GLN A 119 13.04 -13.72 10.76
CA GLN A 119 14.50 -13.79 10.91
C GLN A 119 15.13 -14.85 10.00
N LEU A 120 14.48 -16.01 9.85
CA LEU A 120 14.97 -17.06 8.96
C LEU A 120 14.98 -16.61 7.50
N ILE A 121 13.88 -16.03 7.01
CA ILE A 121 13.77 -15.54 5.62
C ILE A 121 14.84 -14.47 5.36
N ASP A 122 14.92 -13.46 6.23
CA ASP A 122 15.92 -12.37 6.17
C ASP A 122 17.36 -12.92 6.14
N SER A 123 17.68 -13.90 7.00
CA SER A 123 19.02 -14.50 7.02
C SER A 123 19.38 -15.34 5.78
N LEU A 124 18.38 -15.80 5.02
CA LEU A 124 18.56 -16.67 3.86
C LEU A 124 18.48 -15.92 2.54
N ASP A 125 17.84 -14.74 2.51
CA ASP A 125 17.68 -13.95 1.30
C ASP A 125 18.94 -13.15 0.98
N MET A 126 19.75 -13.68 0.08
CA MET A 126 21.04 -13.08 -0.29
C MET A 126 20.94 -11.73 -1.00
N HIS A 127 19.76 -11.35 -1.50
CA HIS A 127 19.57 -10.11 -2.26
C HIS A 127 18.84 -9.01 -1.47
N ASN A 128 18.46 -9.28 -0.21
CA ASN A 128 17.76 -8.34 0.67
C ASN A 128 16.50 -7.75 0.02
N HIS A 129 15.61 -8.62 -0.49
CA HIS A 129 14.30 -8.19 -0.94
C HIS A 129 13.54 -7.58 0.24
N VAL A 130 12.64 -6.64 -0.07
CA VAL A 130 11.69 -6.11 0.93
C VAL A 130 10.92 -7.28 1.53
N LEU A 131 11.01 -7.46 2.84
CA LEU A 131 10.25 -8.45 3.61
C LEU A 131 9.18 -7.77 4.46
N THR A 132 7.95 -8.28 4.36
CA THR A 132 6.79 -7.74 5.07
C THR A 132 5.89 -8.84 5.63
N PHE A 133 4.77 -8.41 6.21
CA PHE A 133 3.76 -9.19 6.90
C PHE A 133 2.41 -8.48 6.71
N HIS A 134 1.41 -9.18 6.19
CA HIS A 134 0.11 -8.55 5.93
C HIS A 134 -0.76 -8.52 7.19
N HIS A 135 -0.87 -7.33 7.79
CA HIS A 135 -1.53 -7.12 9.07
C HIS A 135 -3.06 -7.14 9.02
N GLN A 136 -3.63 -7.41 10.19
CA GLN A 136 -5.05 -7.23 10.47
C GLN A 136 -5.49 -5.78 10.43
N LYS A 137 -6.79 -5.55 10.18
CA LYS A 137 -7.39 -4.20 10.17
C LYS A 137 -7.11 -3.39 11.45
N GLN A 138 -6.96 -4.06 12.59
CA GLN A 138 -6.74 -3.41 13.88
C GLN A 138 -5.35 -2.77 14.02
N ALA A 139 -4.37 -3.12 13.18
CA ALA A 139 -3.07 -2.43 13.17
C ALA A 139 -3.23 -0.93 12.88
N ALA A 140 -4.20 -0.56 12.06
CA ALA A 140 -4.52 0.84 11.80
C ALA A 140 -5.20 1.57 12.97
N ARG A 141 -5.54 0.85 14.06
CA ARG A 141 -6.13 1.42 15.28
C ARG A 141 -5.20 1.36 16.49
N TYR A 142 -4.38 0.32 16.57
CA TYR A 142 -3.55 0.02 17.75
C TYR A 142 -2.05 -0.04 17.44
N GLY A 143 -1.66 0.13 16.18
CA GLY A 143 -0.28 0.05 15.73
C GLY A 143 0.13 -1.36 15.30
N ASP A 144 1.16 -1.40 14.47
CA ASP A 144 1.82 -2.58 13.95
C ASP A 144 2.78 -3.15 15.02
N PRO A 145 2.56 -4.38 15.52
CA PRO A 145 3.40 -4.96 16.56
C PRO A 145 4.79 -5.39 16.07
N LEU A 146 5.03 -5.43 14.76
CA LEU A 146 6.29 -5.83 14.13
C LEU A 146 7.15 -4.63 13.70
N LEU A 147 6.68 -3.40 13.94
CA LEU A 147 7.30 -2.17 13.43
C LEU A 147 8.80 -2.04 13.73
N TYR A 148 9.26 -2.62 14.84
CA TYR A 148 10.65 -2.56 15.29
C TYR A 148 11.43 -3.87 15.10
N GLU A 149 10.83 -4.88 14.46
CA GLU A 149 11.57 -6.09 14.08
C GLU A 149 12.60 -5.74 12.99
N PRO A 150 13.87 -6.21 13.10
CA PRO A 150 14.93 -5.88 12.14
C PRO A 150 14.68 -6.39 10.72
N TRP A 151 14.07 -7.56 10.58
CA TRP A 151 13.77 -8.22 9.30
C TRP A 151 12.55 -7.63 8.56
N TYR A 152 11.85 -6.67 9.18
CA TYR A 152 10.56 -6.19 8.71
C TYR A 152 10.70 -4.84 8.03
N ASP A 153 10.77 -4.79 6.70
CA ASP A 153 11.19 -3.60 5.95
C ASP A 153 10.05 -2.62 5.64
N MET A 154 8.83 -3.13 5.53
CA MET A 154 7.67 -2.37 5.06
C MET A 154 6.42 -2.75 5.84
N SER A 155 5.69 -1.77 6.35
CA SER A 155 4.39 -2.02 6.96
C SER A 155 3.32 -2.31 5.92
N THR A 156 2.62 -3.45 6.00
CA THR A 156 1.53 -3.79 5.07
C THR A 156 0.19 -3.85 5.79
N LEU A 157 -0.73 -2.94 5.43
CA LEU A 157 -1.97 -2.72 6.15
C LEU A 157 -3.23 -3.10 5.36
N GLN A 158 -4.19 -3.71 6.06
CA GLN A 158 -5.55 -3.99 5.59
C GLN A 158 -6.57 -2.88 5.93
N GLY A 159 -6.13 -1.77 6.50
CA GLY A 159 -7.02 -0.68 6.91
C GLY A 159 -6.27 0.61 7.24
N PRO A 160 -7.00 1.69 7.57
CA PRO A 160 -8.46 1.74 7.77
C PRO A 160 -9.25 1.70 6.46
N THR A 161 -10.35 0.93 6.41
CA THR A 161 -11.30 0.97 5.28
C THR A 161 -12.44 1.95 5.62
N THR A 162 -12.34 3.20 5.16
CA THR A 162 -13.19 4.31 5.64
C THR A 162 -13.33 5.44 4.60
N THR A 163 -14.41 6.23 4.70
CA THR A 163 -14.58 7.52 3.98
C THR A 163 -14.11 8.72 4.81
N ASP A 164 -13.83 8.52 6.10
CA ASP A 164 -13.24 9.54 6.97
C ASP A 164 -11.74 9.65 6.75
N LEU A 165 -11.33 10.73 6.08
CA LEU A 165 -9.94 11.01 5.71
C LEU A 165 -9.02 11.23 6.92
N GLU A 166 -9.53 11.75 8.04
CA GLU A 166 -8.73 11.92 9.26
C GLU A 166 -8.44 10.56 9.90
N THR A 167 -9.45 9.70 9.98
CA THR A 167 -9.27 8.31 10.42
C THR A 167 -8.29 7.56 9.51
N LEU A 168 -8.43 7.72 8.18
CA LEU A 168 -7.52 7.11 7.20
C LEU A 168 -6.07 7.58 7.41
N TYR A 169 -5.84 8.89 7.43
CA TYR A 169 -4.52 9.47 7.56
C TYR A 169 -3.83 9.06 8.88
N THR A 170 -4.53 9.19 10.00
CA THR A 170 -3.98 8.89 11.32
C THR A 170 -3.65 7.41 11.49
N GLY A 171 -4.50 6.51 10.97
CA GLY A 171 -4.24 5.07 10.99
C GLY A 171 -3.02 4.65 10.17
N LEU A 172 -2.75 5.31 9.04
CA LEU A 172 -1.55 5.08 8.24
C LEU A 172 -0.30 5.65 8.90
N MET A 173 -0.35 6.91 9.36
CA MET A 173 0.77 7.58 10.00
C MET A 173 1.25 6.86 11.28
N MET A 174 0.33 6.24 12.03
CA MET A 174 0.67 5.43 13.21
C MET A 174 1.61 4.26 12.87
N ASN A 175 1.56 3.77 11.63
CA ASN A 175 2.29 2.61 11.13
C ASN A 175 3.39 2.98 10.12
N HIS A 176 3.65 4.26 9.92
CA HIS A 176 4.62 4.77 8.95
C HIS A 176 5.76 5.52 9.66
N PRO A 177 6.74 4.81 10.26
CA PRO A 177 7.89 5.44 10.86
C PRO A 177 8.79 6.02 9.77
N PRO A 178 9.60 7.06 10.06
CA PRO A 178 10.41 7.73 9.04
C PRO A 178 11.44 6.87 8.29
N TYR A 179 11.72 5.66 8.77
CA TYR A 179 12.78 4.78 8.26
C TYR A 179 12.25 3.47 7.65
N LYS A 180 10.93 3.28 7.53
CA LYS A 180 10.32 2.12 6.85
C LYS A 180 9.20 2.58 5.94
N ALA A 181 9.03 1.91 4.82
CA ALA A 181 7.89 2.16 3.94
C ALA A 181 6.59 1.69 4.60
N CYS A 182 5.46 2.30 4.22
CA CYS A 182 4.12 1.84 4.55
C CYS A 182 3.36 1.55 3.25
N TYR A 183 2.63 0.45 3.22
CA TYR A 183 1.85 -0.04 2.09
C TYR A 183 0.40 -0.26 2.52
N ALA A 184 -0.47 0.64 2.04
CA ALA A 184 -1.91 0.57 2.20
C ALA A 184 -2.48 -0.48 1.22
N GLN A 185 -2.34 -1.75 1.61
CA GLN A 185 -2.52 -2.90 0.74
C GLN A 185 -4.01 -3.26 0.52
N GLU A 186 -4.82 -3.24 1.57
CA GLU A 186 -6.27 -3.52 1.49
C GLU A 186 -7.05 -2.38 2.16
N THR A 187 -6.65 -1.14 1.88
CA THR A 187 -7.24 0.08 2.47
C THR A 187 -8.33 0.69 1.57
N LEU A 188 -8.13 0.67 0.24
CA LEU A 188 -9.03 1.31 -0.73
C LEU A 188 -9.34 0.39 -1.92
N TRP A 189 -10.35 -0.47 -1.77
CA TRP A 189 -10.85 -1.35 -2.82
C TRP A 189 -12.35 -1.11 -3.09
N PRO A 190 -12.70 -0.18 -4.00
CA PRO A 190 -14.08 0.10 -4.37
C PRO A 190 -14.85 -1.16 -4.83
N GLY A 191 -16.13 -1.24 -4.45
CA GLY A 191 -17.04 -2.35 -4.77
C GLY A 191 -16.76 -3.68 -4.04
N ASN A 192 -15.75 -3.72 -3.16
CA ASN A 192 -15.60 -4.82 -2.21
C ASN A 192 -16.62 -4.70 -1.08
N LYS A 193 -17.36 -5.77 -0.78
CA LYS A 193 -18.40 -5.83 0.27
C LYS A 193 -17.93 -5.50 1.70
N ASN A 194 -16.62 -5.55 1.95
CA ASN A 194 -16.01 -5.26 3.25
C ASN A 194 -15.47 -3.82 3.33
N HIS A 195 -15.70 -3.00 2.30
CA HIS A 195 -15.32 -1.61 2.20
C HIS A 195 -16.58 -0.74 2.08
N PRO A 196 -16.50 0.56 2.43
CA PRO A 196 -17.53 1.51 2.09
C PRO A 196 -17.85 1.50 0.59
N ASP A 197 -19.09 1.87 0.27
CA ASP A 197 -19.51 2.17 -1.10
C ASP A 197 -18.99 3.58 -1.47
N TYR A 198 -17.78 3.62 -2.01
CA TYR A 198 -17.09 4.87 -2.31
C TYR A 198 -17.65 5.54 -3.55
N THR A 199 -17.94 6.84 -3.44
CA THR A 199 -18.11 7.73 -4.59
C THR A 199 -16.77 8.00 -5.27
N ASP A 200 -16.79 8.44 -6.53
CA ASP A 200 -15.60 8.85 -7.29
C ASP A 200 -14.75 9.91 -6.59
N ASP A 201 -15.41 10.86 -5.91
CA ASP A 201 -14.74 11.90 -5.12
C ASP A 201 -14.04 11.30 -3.88
N GLU A 202 -14.70 10.36 -3.19
CA GLU A 202 -14.10 9.65 -2.05
C GLU A 202 -12.95 8.75 -2.46
N ILE A 203 -13.02 8.07 -3.62
CA ILE A 203 -11.90 7.30 -4.17
C ILE A 203 -10.70 8.22 -4.36
N ARG A 204 -10.87 9.33 -5.09
CA ARG A 204 -9.80 10.29 -5.36
C ARG A 204 -9.19 10.84 -4.07
N LYS A 205 -10.03 11.29 -3.13
CA LYS A 205 -9.57 11.88 -1.86
C LYS A 205 -8.91 10.86 -0.94
N ASN A 206 -9.37 9.61 -0.93
CA ASN A 206 -8.71 8.53 -0.19
C ASN A 206 -7.34 8.22 -0.79
N MET A 207 -7.21 8.13 -2.11
CA MET A 207 -5.91 7.91 -2.77
C MET A 207 -4.93 9.03 -2.43
N LEU A 208 -5.35 10.28 -2.56
CA LEU A 208 -4.55 11.44 -2.17
C LEU A 208 -4.18 11.37 -0.69
N THR A 209 -5.12 11.09 0.21
CA THR A 209 -4.83 10.99 1.66
C THR A 209 -3.83 9.90 1.98
N ILE A 210 -3.91 8.73 1.31
CA ILE A 210 -2.95 7.63 1.47
C ILE A 210 -1.56 8.09 1.05
N LEU A 211 -1.42 8.68 -0.13
CA LEU A 211 -0.12 9.13 -0.63
C LEU A 211 0.43 10.31 0.19
N PHE A 212 -0.42 11.23 0.67
CA PHE A 212 -0.03 12.32 1.58
C PHE A 212 0.35 11.85 2.99
N SER A 213 0.00 10.63 3.38
CA SER A 213 0.56 9.99 4.58
C SER A 213 1.99 9.45 4.37
N GLY A 214 2.51 9.57 3.14
CA GLY A 214 3.78 8.96 2.70
C GLY A 214 3.68 7.45 2.45
N SER A 215 2.48 6.86 2.57
CA SER A 215 2.25 5.45 2.26
C SER A 215 2.13 5.24 0.75
N THR A 216 2.45 4.02 0.31
CA THR A 216 2.13 3.51 -1.02
C THR A 216 0.74 2.86 -1.04
N LEU A 217 0.09 2.80 -2.21
CA LEU A 217 -1.28 2.32 -2.35
C LEU A 217 -1.36 1.07 -3.23
N ASN A 218 -2.15 0.10 -2.80
CA ASN A 218 -2.70 -0.94 -3.67
C ASN A 218 -4.16 -0.62 -4.02
N TYR A 219 -4.40 -0.14 -5.22
CA TYR A 219 -5.75 0.03 -5.74
C TYR A 219 -6.29 -1.30 -6.27
N ALA A 220 -7.56 -1.59 -6.01
CA ALA A 220 -8.25 -2.71 -6.64
C ALA A 220 -9.67 -2.34 -7.02
N ASP A 221 -10.03 -2.66 -8.25
CA ASP A 221 -11.38 -2.53 -8.78
C ASP A 221 -12.15 -3.83 -8.53
N MET A 222 -13.20 -3.84 -7.70
CA MET A 222 -13.85 -5.07 -7.25
C MET A 222 -15.37 -5.00 -7.44
N GLU A 223 -16.01 -6.16 -7.67
CA GLU A 223 -17.45 -6.33 -7.49
C GLU A 223 -17.69 -7.60 -6.65
N GLY A 224 -17.79 -7.45 -5.34
CA GLY A 224 -18.03 -8.57 -4.43
C GLY A 224 -17.05 -8.70 -3.29
N ASN A 225 -15.96 -9.47 -3.42
CA ASN A 225 -15.08 -9.78 -2.30
C ASN A 225 -13.59 -9.62 -2.66
N SER A 226 -12.68 -9.84 -1.70
CA SER A 226 -11.21 -9.67 -1.87
C SER A 226 -10.54 -10.56 -2.94
N SER A 227 -11.31 -11.23 -3.80
CA SER A 227 -10.83 -12.10 -4.87
C SER A 227 -11.55 -11.86 -6.20
N SER A 228 -12.37 -10.82 -6.32
CA SER A 228 -13.20 -10.56 -7.50
C SER A 228 -12.63 -9.49 -8.45
N GLY A 229 -11.35 -9.11 -8.34
CA GLY A 229 -10.83 -7.86 -8.94
C GLY A 229 -10.88 -7.75 -10.48
N PHE A 230 -10.97 -6.53 -11.02
CA PHE A 230 -11.60 -6.14 -12.29
C PHE A 230 -13.08 -6.52 -12.27
N SER A 231 -13.76 -5.83 -11.34
CA SER A 231 -15.21 -5.74 -11.15
C SER A 231 -16.01 -7.03 -11.28
N GLY A 232 -15.49 -8.13 -10.78
CA GLY A 232 -16.29 -9.34 -10.52
C GLY A 232 -15.76 -10.60 -11.17
N SER A 233 -15.10 -10.47 -12.33
CA SER A 233 -14.82 -11.60 -13.22
C SER A 233 -13.34 -11.94 -13.37
N LEU A 234 -12.43 -11.00 -13.06
CA LEU A 234 -11.00 -11.02 -13.43
C LEU A 234 -10.73 -10.81 -14.93
N ASP A 235 -11.76 -10.52 -15.73
CA ASP A 235 -11.60 -10.15 -17.12
C ASP A 235 -11.43 -8.63 -17.26
N LEU A 236 -10.38 -8.21 -17.97
CA LEU A 236 -10.08 -6.78 -18.16
C LEU A 236 -11.20 -6.00 -18.86
N ILE A 237 -12.08 -6.68 -19.61
CA ILE A 237 -13.21 -6.03 -20.30
C ILE A 237 -14.30 -5.59 -19.33
N ASP A 238 -14.38 -6.21 -18.16
CA ASP A 238 -15.38 -5.92 -17.14
C ASP A 238 -14.88 -4.87 -16.13
N ALA A 239 -13.62 -4.45 -16.23
CA ALA A 239 -13.07 -3.40 -15.38
C ALA A 239 -13.88 -2.11 -15.49
N ASP A 240 -14.00 -1.37 -14.38
CA ASP A 240 -14.66 -0.06 -14.35
C ASP A 240 -13.69 1.02 -14.88
N PRO A 241 -13.85 1.50 -16.14
CA PRO A 241 -12.90 2.44 -16.71
C PRO A 241 -12.91 3.78 -15.98
N GLY A 242 -14.05 4.19 -15.39
CA GLY A 242 -14.17 5.46 -14.69
C GLY A 242 -13.31 5.47 -13.43
N LYS A 243 -13.38 4.41 -12.62
CA LYS A 243 -12.55 4.32 -11.40
C LYS A 243 -11.08 4.11 -11.70
N HIS A 244 -10.76 3.38 -12.77
CA HIS A 244 -9.38 3.25 -13.25
C HIS A 244 -8.79 4.59 -13.70
N GLU A 245 -9.58 5.43 -14.37
CA GLU A 245 -9.15 6.77 -14.76
C GLU A 245 -8.85 7.63 -13.53
N ILE A 246 -9.68 7.59 -12.49
CA ILE A 246 -9.40 8.29 -11.22
C ILE A 246 -8.08 7.84 -10.62
N ALA A 247 -7.82 6.53 -10.59
CA ALA A 247 -6.58 6.00 -10.05
C ALA A 247 -5.36 6.45 -10.87
N LYS A 248 -5.51 6.51 -12.20
CA LYS A 248 -4.50 7.01 -13.12
C LYS A 248 -4.25 8.51 -12.96
N GLU A 249 -5.30 9.34 -12.85
CA GLU A 249 -5.18 10.79 -12.62
C GLU A 249 -4.31 11.09 -11.40
N VAL A 250 -4.57 10.41 -10.27
CA VAL A 250 -3.79 10.60 -9.03
C VAL A 250 -2.36 10.09 -9.20
N TRP A 251 -2.17 8.93 -9.83
CA TRP A 251 -0.84 8.39 -10.13
C TRP A 251 -0.01 9.36 -10.99
N ASP A 252 -0.56 9.80 -12.11
CA ASP A 252 0.11 10.70 -13.06
C ASP A 252 0.49 12.02 -12.39
N TRP A 253 -0.35 12.54 -11.47
CA TRP A 253 0.00 13.73 -10.70
C TRP A 253 1.23 13.50 -9.80
N PHE A 254 1.28 12.39 -9.07
CA PHE A 254 2.41 12.08 -8.18
C PHE A 254 3.72 11.80 -8.94
N GLU A 255 3.64 11.31 -10.19
CA GLU A 255 4.81 11.18 -11.07
C GLU A 255 5.43 12.54 -11.45
N THR A 256 4.70 13.65 -11.29
CA THR A 256 5.24 14.99 -11.57
C THR A 256 6.10 15.58 -10.44
N ILE A 257 6.12 14.93 -9.27
CA ILE A 257 6.78 15.44 -8.06
C ILE A 257 7.86 14.47 -7.57
N PRO A 258 8.91 14.92 -6.86
CA PRO A 258 9.94 14.05 -6.31
C PRO A 258 9.45 13.35 -5.04
N PHE A 259 8.35 12.59 -5.11
CA PHE A 259 7.68 11.95 -3.98
C PHE A 259 8.64 11.16 -3.07
N HIS A 260 9.62 10.47 -3.66
CA HIS A 260 10.65 9.69 -2.95
C HIS A 260 11.58 10.52 -2.03
N LYS A 261 11.61 11.85 -2.16
CA LYS A 261 12.36 12.76 -1.28
C LYS A 261 11.51 13.37 -0.18
N MET A 262 10.19 13.20 -0.27
CA MET A 262 9.26 13.89 0.61
C MET A 262 8.95 13.09 1.86
N THR A 263 8.72 13.81 2.95
CA THR A 263 8.23 13.26 4.22
C THR A 263 6.86 13.81 4.53
N ALA A 264 5.98 12.99 5.11
CA ALA A 264 4.71 13.48 5.64
C ALA A 264 4.93 14.39 6.86
N ARG A 265 4.45 15.63 6.79
CA ARG A 265 4.67 16.70 7.79
C ARG A 265 3.37 17.28 8.33
N HIS A 266 2.56 16.42 8.95
CA HIS A 266 1.29 16.86 9.55
C HIS A 266 1.47 17.94 10.61
N ASP A 267 2.60 17.92 11.32
CA ASP A 267 2.95 18.89 12.35
C ASP A 267 3.15 20.32 11.82
N MET A 268 3.33 20.48 10.50
CA MET A 268 3.45 21.78 9.82
C MET A 268 2.11 22.36 9.37
N VAL A 269 1.00 21.64 9.53
CA VAL A 269 -0.29 22.05 8.98
C VAL A 269 -1.45 21.90 9.97
N SER A 270 -2.57 22.56 9.68
CA SER A 270 -3.81 22.37 10.42
C SER A 270 -4.98 22.13 9.47
N ARG A 271 -5.78 21.08 9.76
CA ARG A 271 -6.99 20.69 9.00
C ARG A 271 -6.71 20.29 7.54
N THR A 272 -5.53 19.73 7.29
CA THR A 272 -5.04 19.32 5.96
C THR A 272 -3.84 18.38 6.12
N TYR A 273 -3.30 17.87 5.01
CA TYR A 273 -2.18 16.94 4.97
C TYR A 273 -1.02 17.56 4.18
N CYS A 274 0.22 17.25 4.56
CA CYS A 274 1.40 17.85 3.94
C CYS A 274 2.48 16.82 3.66
N LEU A 275 3.05 16.89 2.45
CA LEU A 275 4.31 16.25 2.07
C LEU A 275 5.34 17.35 1.85
N ALA A 276 6.57 17.15 2.32
CA ALA A 276 7.62 18.16 2.23
C ALA A 276 9.00 17.57 1.96
N GLU A 277 9.74 18.21 1.07
CA GLU A 277 11.21 18.26 1.10
C GLU A 277 11.57 19.58 1.79
N GLU A 278 11.85 19.51 3.10
CA GLU A 278 11.97 20.71 3.93
C GLU A 278 12.99 21.73 3.41
N GLY A 279 12.56 22.98 3.37
CA GLY A 279 13.32 24.11 2.85
C GLY A 279 13.26 24.27 1.33
N VAL A 280 12.75 23.26 0.61
CA VAL A 280 12.66 23.23 -0.85
C VAL A 280 11.21 23.40 -1.31
N GLU A 281 10.36 22.44 -1.02
CA GLU A 281 8.96 22.42 -1.48
C GLU A 281 8.03 21.66 -0.53
N TYR A 282 6.79 22.14 -0.47
CA TYR A 282 5.72 21.64 0.38
C TYR A 282 4.46 21.50 -0.45
N TYR A 283 3.92 20.30 -0.48
CA TYR A 283 2.63 20.02 -1.07
C TYR A 283 1.64 19.89 0.06
N VAL A 284 0.51 20.59 -0.04
CA VAL A 284 -0.53 20.62 0.99
C VAL A 284 -1.88 20.29 0.35
N PHE A 285 -2.51 19.21 0.81
CA PHE A 285 -3.79 18.72 0.29
C PHE A 285 -4.94 19.07 1.25
N PRO A 286 -5.74 20.12 0.97
CA PRO A 286 -6.97 20.41 1.71
C PRO A 286 -8.12 19.51 1.26
N PRO A 287 -8.59 18.56 2.09
CA PRO A 287 -9.63 17.63 1.66
C PRO A 287 -11.01 18.28 1.45
N VAL A 288 -11.23 19.49 2.00
CA VAL A 288 -12.51 20.20 1.95
C VAL A 288 -12.32 21.57 1.31
N ALA A 289 -12.96 21.78 0.15
CA ALA A 289 -12.98 23.04 -0.56
C ALA A 289 -13.53 24.20 0.30
N GLY A 290 -13.08 25.42 0.05
CA GLY A 290 -13.53 26.63 0.75
C GLY A 290 -13.16 26.70 2.24
N LYS A 291 -12.45 25.70 2.78
CA LYS A 291 -12.01 25.72 4.18
C LYS A 291 -10.67 26.40 4.31
N LYS A 292 -10.53 27.12 5.43
CA LYS A 292 -9.28 27.74 5.85
C LYS A 292 -8.34 26.68 6.40
N ILE A 293 -7.14 26.61 5.84
CA ILE A 293 -6.02 25.78 6.29
C ILE A 293 -4.90 26.66 6.83
N GLY A 294 -4.04 26.07 7.66
CA GLY A 294 -2.86 26.72 8.21
C GLY A 294 -1.61 25.98 7.77
N LEU A 295 -0.57 26.73 7.44
CA LEU A 295 0.78 26.23 7.17
C LEU A 295 1.77 26.98 8.07
N PHE A 296 2.59 26.21 8.78
CA PHE A 296 3.53 26.67 9.80
C PHE A 296 4.94 26.28 9.37
N LEU A 297 5.68 27.26 8.86
CA LEU A 297 7.03 27.10 8.35
C LEU A 297 8.02 27.83 9.25
N ASN A 298 9.17 27.23 9.52
CA ASN A 298 10.22 27.87 10.32
C ASN A 298 11.44 28.21 9.47
N PHE A 299 11.25 29.06 8.46
CA PHE A 299 12.32 29.49 7.55
C PHE A 299 12.49 31.02 7.56
N PRO A 300 13.73 31.52 7.39
CA PRO A 300 14.01 32.96 7.44
C PRO A 300 13.67 33.70 6.14
N TYR A 301 13.29 33.00 5.07
CA TYR A 301 12.96 33.55 3.77
C TYR A 301 11.50 33.28 3.38
N LYS A 302 10.99 34.09 2.44
CA LYS A 302 9.64 33.94 1.91
C LYS A 302 9.61 32.87 0.83
N LEU A 303 8.54 32.10 0.80
CA LEU A 303 8.26 31.11 -0.25
C LEU A 303 7.11 31.60 -1.13
N GLU A 304 7.07 31.11 -2.35
CA GLU A 304 5.95 31.33 -3.27
C GLU A 304 4.90 30.24 -3.08
N SER A 305 3.64 30.54 -3.39
CA SER A 305 2.57 29.55 -3.35
C SER A 305 1.74 29.53 -4.63
N GLU A 306 1.30 28.34 -4.99
CA GLU A 306 0.47 28.07 -6.17
C GLU A 306 -0.57 27.00 -5.83
N TRP A 307 -1.80 27.18 -6.30
CA TRP A 307 -2.84 26.15 -6.27
C TRP A 307 -2.85 25.42 -7.60
N ILE A 308 -2.69 24.10 -7.55
CA ILE A 308 -2.67 23.21 -8.71
C ILE A 308 -3.92 22.34 -8.66
N ASN A 309 -4.69 22.32 -9.76
CA ASN A 309 -5.85 21.45 -9.89
C ASN A 309 -5.39 20.01 -10.17
N VAL A 310 -5.84 19.04 -9.37
CA VAL A 310 -5.41 17.64 -9.52
C VAL A 310 -6.00 17.00 -10.78
N ASN A 311 -7.23 17.37 -11.16
CA ASN A 311 -7.89 16.87 -12.36
C ASN A 311 -7.31 17.46 -13.65
N ASN A 312 -6.67 18.62 -13.57
CA ASN A 312 -5.97 19.23 -14.70
C ASN A 312 -4.78 20.07 -14.20
N PRO A 313 -3.58 19.46 -14.11
CA PRO A 313 -2.39 20.12 -13.54
C PRO A 313 -1.93 21.39 -14.29
N GLU A 314 -2.39 21.60 -15.53
CA GLU A 314 -2.14 22.83 -16.30
C GLU A 314 -2.91 24.05 -15.74
N ILE A 315 -3.95 23.82 -14.93
CA ILE A 315 -4.72 24.88 -14.29
C ILE A 315 -4.05 25.24 -12.96
N ILE A 316 -3.28 26.33 -12.99
CA ILE A 316 -2.57 26.87 -11.84
C ILE A 316 -3.17 28.23 -11.44
N ARG A 317 -3.39 28.44 -10.14
CA ARG A 317 -3.74 29.76 -9.58
C ARG A 317 -2.62 30.21 -8.66
N LYS A 318 -2.02 31.37 -8.97
CA LYS A 318 -1.02 31.97 -8.07
C LYS A 318 -1.63 32.27 -6.71
N GLY A 319 -0.95 31.86 -5.66
CA GLY A 319 -1.26 32.23 -4.28
C GLY A 319 -0.40 33.38 -3.80
N ASP A 320 -0.48 33.65 -2.50
CA ASP A 320 0.27 34.70 -1.84
C ASP A 320 1.70 34.25 -1.46
N MET A 321 2.56 35.21 -1.12
CA MET A 321 3.85 34.90 -0.50
C MET A 321 3.64 34.28 0.89
N VAL A 322 4.37 33.22 1.17
CA VAL A 322 4.29 32.46 2.42
C VAL A 322 5.39 32.93 3.36
N ASN A 323 5.01 33.25 4.60
CA ASN A 323 5.92 33.55 5.70
C ASN A 323 5.87 32.40 6.73
N GLN A 324 6.35 32.62 7.95
CA GLN A 324 6.39 31.58 8.98
C GLN A 324 5.03 30.98 9.36
N LYS A 325 3.97 31.79 9.32
CA LYS A 325 2.62 31.32 9.60
C LYS A 325 1.67 31.99 8.61
N THR A 326 1.17 31.20 7.68
CA THR A 326 0.21 31.66 6.67
C THR A 326 -1.05 30.82 6.75
N SER A 327 -2.17 31.44 6.46
CA SER A 327 -3.42 30.72 6.25
C SER A 327 -3.88 30.89 4.83
N PHE A 328 -4.43 29.82 4.27
CA PHE A 328 -4.97 29.81 2.93
C PHE A 328 -6.43 29.35 2.99
N THR A 329 -7.21 29.73 1.99
CA THR A 329 -8.54 29.15 1.76
C THR A 329 -8.45 28.31 0.50
N ALA A 330 -8.81 27.02 0.62
CA ALA A 330 -8.85 26.15 -0.54
C ALA A 330 -9.82 26.70 -1.60
N PRO A 331 -9.47 26.67 -2.89
CA PRO A 331 -10.37 27.11 -3.96
C PRO A 331 -11.76 26.45 -3.84
N ASP A 332 -12.80 27.23 -4.09
CA ASP A 332 -14.17 26.74 -4.22
C ASP A 332 -14.41 26.09 -5.60
N GLY A 333 -15.41 25.21 -5.71
CA GLY A 333 -15.85 24.68 -7.01
C GLY A 333 -15.97 23.16 -7.12
N GLY A 334 -15.79 22.40 -6.05
CA GLY A 334 -15.94 20.94 -6.04
C GLY A 334 -14.77 20.16 -6.66
N GLU A 335 -13.86 20.85 -7.34
CA GLU A 335 -12.60 20.29 -7.85
C GLU A 335 -11.62 20.01 -6.70
N THR A 336 -10.66 19.11 -6.95
CA THR A 336 -9.60 18.80 -5.99
C THR A 336 -8.35 19.64 -6.29
N TRP A 337 -7.85 20.33 -5.27
CA TRP A 337 -6.71 21.24 -5.39
C TRP A 337 -5.60 20.87 -4.41
N ILE A 338 -4.35 21.07 -4.82
CA ILE A 338 -3.16 20.97 -3.97
C ILE A 338 -2.47 22.33 -3.96
N LEU A 339 -2.11 22.78 -2.76
CA LEU A 339 -1.28 23.97 -2.57
C LEU A 339 0.19 23.55 -2.62
N LEU A 340 0.91 24.00 -3.62
CA LEU A 340 2.37 23.96 -3.68
C LEU A 340 2.90 25.22 -3.00
N VAL A 341 3.83 25.06 -2.07
CA VAL A 341 4.65 26.15 -1.53
C VAL A 341 6.10 25.81 -1.79
N SER A 342 6.86 26.68 -2.45
CA SER A 342 8.25 26.37 -2.83
C SER A 342 9.17 27.58 -2.72
N ALA A 343 10.46 27.31 -2.58
CA ALA A 343 11.47 28.35 -2.71
C ALA A 343 11.36 29.01 -4.09
N PRO A 344 11.59 30.33 -4.22
CA PRO A 344 11.56 30.99 -5.51
C PRO A 344 12.49 30.24 -6.47
N ARG A 345 11.94 29.79 -7.61
CA ARG A 345 12.75 29.16 -8.65
C ARG A 345 13.68 30.23 -9.24
N PRO A 346 14.97 29.93 -9.44
CA PRO A 346 15.97 30.89 -9.91
C PRO A 346 15.66 31.47 -11.29
#